data_AF-A0A7C9IKM5-F1
#
_entry.id   AF-A0A7C9IKM5-F1
#
_cell.length_a   1.000
_cell.length_b   1.000
_cell.length_c   1.000
_cell.angle_alpha   90.00
_cell.angle_beta   90.00
_cell.angle_gamma   90.00
#
_symmetry.space_group_name_H-M   'P 1'
#
loop_
_entity.id
_entity.type
_entity.pdbx_description
1 polymer ?
#
loop_
_entity_poly.entity_id
_entity_poly.type
_entity_poly.pdbx_seq_one_letter_code
_entity_poly.pdbx_strand_id
1 'polypeptide(L)' 'MVNCHETPNWSQSEQRELLDAGRAVLLSLGEGRLAREYCRQAAATSSREELTELLLTCLASRRSPSSRRPR' A
#
# COMPACT_ATOMS: atom_id res chain seq x y z
N MET A 1 -31.92 3.59 12.51
CA MET A 1 -30.63 3.86 13.18
C MET A 1 -29.83 2.57 13.09
N VAL A 2 -28.85 2.50 12.19
CA VAL A 2 -28.03 1.29 12.00
C VAL A 2 -26.67 1.59 12.62
N ASN A 3 -26.46 1.14 13.85
CA ASN A 3 -25.15 1.12 14.48
C ASN A 3 -24.48 -0.19 14.02
N CYS A 4 -23.57 -0.08 13.05
CA CYS A 4 -22.71 -1.17 12.59
C CYS A 4 -21.27 -0.65 12.46
N HIS A 5 -20.71 -0.11 13.55
CA HIS A 5 -19.25 0.08 13.66
C HIS A 5 -18.70 -1.05 14.52
N GLU A 6 -18.82 -2.28 14.02
CA GLU A 6 -17.85 -3.30 14.36
C GLU A 6 -16.67 -3.03 13.43
N THR A 7 -15.70 -2.21 13.86
CA THR A 7 -14.40 -2.22 13.19
C THR A 7 -13.81 -3.60 13.46
N PRO A 8 -13.69 -4.49 12.46
CA PRO A 8 -13.05 -5.78 12.69
C PRO A 8 -11.65 -5.48 13.19
N ASN A 9 -11.35 -5.98 14.39
CA ASN A 9 -10.04 -5.87 15.01
C ASN A 9 -9.05 -6.65 14.13
N TRP A 10 -8.46 -5.93 13.18
CA TRP A 10 -7.52 -6.43 12.19
C TRP A 10 -6.40 -7.19 12.87
N SER A 11 -6.30 -8.49 12.57
CA SER A 11 -5.31 -9.35 13.23
C SER A 11 -3.90 -9.03 12.74
N GLN A 12 -2.89 -9.11 13.61
CA GLN A 12 -1.49 -8.90 13.22
C GLN A 12 -1.05 -9.85 12.10
N SER A 13 -1.63 -11.05 12.03
CA SER A 13 -1.37 -12.01 10.95
C SER A 13 -1.92 -11.52 9.61
N GLU A 14 -3.17 -11.06 9.57
CA GLU A 14 -3.78 -10.47 8.37
C GLU A 14 -3.03 -9.21 7.92
N GLN A 15 -2.55 -8.40 8.87
CA GLN A 15 -1.65 -7.27 8.57
C GLN A 15 -0.40 -7.71 7.83
N ARG A 16 0.24 -8.75 8.34
CA ARG A 16 1.50 -9.27 7.81
C ARG A 16 1.30 -9.81 6.40
N GLU A 17 0.26 -10.59 6.21
CA GLU A 17 -0.08 -11.18 4.91
C GLU A 17 -0.33 -10.10 3.86
N LEU A 18 -1.08 -9.06 4.20
CA LEU A 18 -1.40 -7.99 3.25
C LEU A 18 -0.20 -7.07 2.98
N LEU A 19 0.67 -6.85 3.97
CA LEU A 19 1.95 -6.17 3.77
C LEU A 19 2.85 -6.96 2.82
N ASP A 20 3.01 -8.27 3.05
CA ASP A 20 3.82 -9.13 2.19
C ASP A 20 3.25 -9.21 0.76
N ALA A 21 1.92 -9.26 0.61
CA ALA A 21 1.25 -9.22 -0.68
C ALA A 21 1.50 -7.89 -1.42
N GLY A 22 1.32 -6.74 -0.75
CA GLY A 22 1.58 -5.43 -1.34
C GLY A 22 3.03 -5.25 -1.76
N ARG A 23 3.98 -5.73 -0.93
CA ARG A 23 5.41 -5.75 -1.25
C ARG A 23 5.69 -6.62 -2.47
N ALA A 24 5.12 -7.82 -2.54
CA ALA A 24 5.29 -8.74 -3.67
C ALA A 24 4.76 -8.16 -4.99
N VAL A 25 3.62 -7.45 -4.95
CA VAL A 25 3.08 -6.73 -6.12
C VAL A 25 4.08 -5.69 -6.63
N LEU A 26 4.61 -4.83 -5.75
CA LEU A 26 5.57 -3.80 -6.14
C LEU A 26 6.87 -4.41 -6.71
N LEU A 27 7.38 -5.48 -6.11
CA LEU A 27 8.54 -6.20 -6.62
C LEU A 27 8.30 -6.83 -7.99
N SER A 28 7.12 -7.44 -8.20
CA SER A 28 6.73 -8.05 -9.48
C SER A 28 6.59 -7.02 -10.61
N LEU A 29 6.31 -5.76 -10.26
CA LEU A 29 6.29 -4.64 -11.19
C LEU A 29 7.68 -4.04 -11.48
N GLY A 30 8.74 -4.58 -10.86
CA GLY A 30 10.11 -4.05 -10.95
C GLY A 30 10.38 -2.85 -10.03
N GLU A 31 9.43 -2.48 -9.17
CA GLU A 31 9.47 -1.26 -8.37
C GLU A 31 10.15 -1.48 -7.01
N GLY A 32 11.42 -1.89 -7.02
CA GLY A 32 12.16 -2.19 -5.78
C GLY A 32 12.27 -1.00 -4.82
N ARG A 33 12.34 0.23 -5.34
CA ARG A 33 12.34 1.46 -4.52
C ARG A 33 11.00 1.65 -3.82
N LEU A 34 9.89 1.52 -4.56
CA LEU A 34 8.56 1.69 -4.00
C LEU A 34 8.22 0.56 -3.01
N ALA A 35 8.68 -0.67 -3.25
CA ALA A 35 8.51 -1.78 -2.30
C ALA A 35 9.14 -1.47 -0.93
N ARG A 36 10.33 -0.86 -0.90
CA ARG A 36 10.99 -0.45 0.35
C ARG A 36 10.25 0.70 1.03
N GLU A 37 9.79 1.68 0.25
CA GLU A 37 9.03 2.82 0.75
C GLU A 37 7.70 2.38 1.37
N TYR A 38 6.99 1.51 0.65
CA TYR A 38 5.76 0.86 1.10
C TYR A 38 5.96 0.15 2.44
N CYS A 39 6.97 -0.73 2.58
CA CYS A 39 7.23 -1.42 3.84
C CYS A 39 7.57 -0.47 5.00
N ARG A 40 8.26 0.63 4.73
CA ARG A 40 8.59 1.62 5.77
C ARG A 40 7.33 2.32 6.28
N GLN A 41 6.44 2.72 5.37
CA GLN A 41 5.21 3.43 5.72
C GLN A 41 4.14 2.50 6.30
N ALA A 42 4.08 1.24 5.86
CA ALA A 42 3.15 0.23 6.36
C ALA A 42 3.38 -0.13 7.85
N ALA A 43 4.55 0.21 8.42
CA ALA A 43 4.79 0.07 9.86
C ALA A 43 4.01 1.09 10.71
N ALA A 44 3.52 2.19 10.11
CA ALA A 44 2.77 3.23 10.77
C ALA A 44 1.25 3.14 10.55
N THR A 45 0.78 2.26 9.66
CA THR A 45 -0.64 2.10 9.35
C THR A 45 -1.34 1.23 10.40
N SER A 46 -2.52 1.68 10.82
CA SER A 46 -3.32 1.03 11.88
C SER A 46 -4.58 0.34 11.33
N SER A 47 -4.85 0.45 10.03
CA SER A 47 -6.00 -0.17 9.38
C SER A 47 -5.67 -0.79 8.02
N ARG A 48 -6.57 -1.67 7.57
CA ARG A 48 -6.55 -2.25 6.22
C ARG A 48 -6.63 -1.17 5.15
N GLU A 49 -7.51 -0.21 5.38
CA GLU A 49 -7.83 0.86 4.46
C GLU A 49 -6.60 1.73 4.23
N GLU A 50 -5.91 2.14 5.30
CA GLU A 50 -4.66 2.91 5.22
C GLU A 50 -3.57 2.14 4.47
N LEU A 51 -3.42 0.84 4.75
CA LEU A 51 -2.44 -0.01 4.06
C LEU A 51 -2.74 -0.15 2.56
N THR A 52 -4.03 -0.16 2.21
CA THR A 52 -4.50 -0.20 0.82
C THR A 52 -4.26 1.14 0.12
N GLU A 53 -4.61 2.26 0.75
CA GLU A 53 -4.36 3.61 0.24
C GLU A 53 -2.87 3.87 0.00
N LEU A 54 -2.03 3.39 0.90
CA LEU A 54 -0.58 3.46 0.77
C LEU A 54 -0.08 2.70 -0.47
N LEU A 55 -0.58 1.48 -0.70
CA LEU A 55 -0.23 0.71 -1.89
C LEU A 55 -0.66 1.43 -3.18
N LEU A 56 -1.90 1.94 -3.20
CA LEU A 56 -2.43 2.71 -4.33
C LEU A 56 -1.59 3.97 -4.60
N THR A 57 -1.15 4.66 -3.55
CA THR A 57 -0.27 5.84 -3.66
C THR A 57 1.08 5.49 -4.27
N CYS A 58 1.67 4.37 -3.87
CA CYS A 58 2.91 3.86 -4.48
C CYS A 58 2.70 3.56 -5.98
N LEU A 59 1.61 2.88 -6.33
CA LEU A 59 1.27 2.56 -7.72
C LEU A 59 0.96 3.79 -8.57
N ALA A 60 0.33 4.81 -8.00
CA ALA A 60 0.08 6.08 -8.67
C ALA A 60 1.39 6.86 -8.91
N SER A 61 2.30 6.84 -7.94
CA SER A 61 3.62 7.49 -8.04
C SER A 61 4.49 6.88 -9.14
N ARG A 62 4.36 5.57 -9.38
CA ARG A 62 4.94 4.91 -10.55
C ARG A 62 4.41 5.45 -11.87
N ARG A 63 3.12 5.77 -11.91
CA ARG A 63 2.44 6.27 -13.11
C ARG A 63 2.70 7.72 -13.40
N SER A 64 3.24 8.51 -12.47
CA SER A 64 3.67 9.88 -12.72
C SER A 64 4.87 9.89 -13.66
N PRO A 65 4.68 10.13 -14.98
CA PRO A 65 5.79 10.30 -15.87
C PRO A 65 6.26 11.74 -15.60
N SER A 66 7.36 11.91 -14.90
CA SER A 66 8.08 13.18 -15.00
C SER A 66 8.35 13.41 -16.49
N SER A 67 7.62 14.36 -17.08
CA SER A 67 7.94 14.98 -18.36
C SER A 67 8.24 14.01 -19.52
N ARG A 68 7.23 13.65 -20.31
CA ARG A 68 7.48 13.53 -21.75
C ARG A 68 7.86 14.94 -22.23
N ARG A 69 9.16 15.26 -22.21
CA ARG A 69 9.69 16.43 -22.91
C ARG A 69 9.26 16.30 -24.39
N PRO A 70 8.53 17.27 -24.96
CA PRO A 70 8.44 17.35 -26.40
C PRO A 70 9.86 17.59 -26.93
N ARG A 71 10.29 16.76 -27.86
CA ARG A 71 11.49 17.02 -28.68
C ARG A 71 11.22 18.20 -29.61
#